data_AF-A0A822G2P6-F1
#
_entry.id   AF-A0A822G2P6-F1
#
_cell.length_a   1.000
_cell.length_b   1.000
_cell.length_c   1.000
_cell.angle_alpha   90.00
_cell.angle_beta   90.00
_cell.angle_gamma   90.00
#
_symmetry.space_group_name_H-M   'P 1'
#
loop_
_entity.id
_entity.type
_entity.pdbx_description
1 polymer ?
#
loop_
_entity_poly.entity_id
_entity_poly.type
_entity_poly.pdbx_seq_one_letter_code
_entity_poly.pdbx_strand_id
1 'polypeptide(L)'
;MKFPNHIFPSINHKENNLSEIGNYFENQLNQSWKKFLLDEQIRKEDPSIDEIKEHLNCLQTESIQSWNVLIESITTSNEQLFEIGLISRITPTNLIAVLQQNIENIPLNNDQLTLLGGTLVCWTLEQQLERALYYAIHDKLEDFLKEISTIPHSNWKPFEHVSWLILELEMNITIREIQTDVARHMMQTNMTTDQTKVNKNLVMQMNMGEGKTSVILPMLAASLASSNSSLVRIVVLKSLFPTNYQSLRCKLGGLLNRRIFPFLCRRDMDFNDKQINHIYNRFKQGLYNCDIILTSPEDILSFDLLTIDKCRRNEFNVGHCMLTVQRWLKSFARDVLDESDEILHVKYQLVYTVGNQQNVDGGAERWNIIQIILHLVKKHAISISKRFNEQVCYKFPPRKSAFPEFRLQSQQPYSLLCEIVANDWLDQKSYRYEDKKIILSFILTTNSSIEQL
;
A
#
# COMPACT_ATOMS: atom_id res chain seq x y z
N MET A 1 -9.78 -26.81 -25.15
CA MET A 1 -8.36 -27.22 -25.15
C MET A 1 -8.11 -28.33 -24.14
N LYS A 2 -7.11 -29.22 -24.32
CA LYS A 2 -6.73 -30.24 -23.31
C LYS A 2 -5.73 -29.62 -22.30
N PHE A 3 -5.80 -30.05 -21.03
CA PHE A 3 -4.89 -29.57 -19.97
C PHE A 3 -3.42 -29.93 -20.32
N PRO A 4 -2.45 -28.99 -20.22
CA PRO A 4 -1.11 -29.17 -20.76
C PRO A 4 -0.20 -29.92 -19.77
N ASN A 5 -0.39 -31.23 -19.67
CA ASN A 5 0.40 -32.12 -18.79
C ASN A 5 1.92 -32.05 -19.00
N HIS A 6 2.39 -31.58 -20.15
CA HIS A 6 3.81 -31.55 -20.53
C HIS A 6 4.60 -30.39 -19.91
N ILE A 7 3.92 -29.41 -19.32
CA ILE A 7 4.56 -28.23 -18.69
C ILE A 7 4.95 -28.53 -17.23
N PHE A 8 4.27 -29.49 -16.59
CA PHE A 8 4.51 -29.85 -15.20
C PHE A 8 5.44 -31.07 -15.11
N PRO A 9 6.41 -31.08 -14.18
CA PRO A 9 7.31 -32.22 -14.00
C PRO A 9 6.50 -33.46 -13.63
N SER A 10 6.67 -34.55 -14.38
CA SER A 10 5.96 -35.81 -14.14
C SER A 10 6.25 -36.31 -12.73
N ILE A 11 5.20 -36.47 -11.91
CA ILE A 11 5.29 -37.02 -10.56
C ILE A 11 5.77 -38.47 -10.70
N ASN A 12 7.07 -38.69 -10.52
CA ASN A 12 7.63 -40.03 -10.53
C ASN A 12 7.22 -40.72 -9.23
N HIS A 13 6.18 -41.57 -9.30
CA HIS A 13 5.55 -42.23 -8.15
C HIS A 13 6.46 -43.15 -7.31
N LYS A 14 7.72 -43.35 -7.73
CA LYS A 14 8.66 -44.26 -7.06
C LYS A 14 9.63 -43.61 -6.07
N GLU A 15 9.74 -42.27 -6.03
CA GLU A 15 10.75 -41.58 -5.20
C GLU A 15 10.22 -40.49 -4.27
N ASN A 16 8.94 -40.11 -4.33
CA ASN A 16 8.39 -38.99 -3.56
C ASN A 16 7.38 -39.42 -2.49
N ASN A 17 7.74 -39.24 -1.21
CA ASN A 17 6.86 -39.40 -0.03
C ASN A 17 5.72 -38.35 0.06
N LEU A 18 5.56 -37.47 -0.94
CA LEU A 18 4.56 -36.39 -0.99
C LEU A 18 3.61 -36.55 -2.19
N SER A 19 3.46 -37.76 -2.74
CA SER A 19 2.62 -38.04 -3.91
C SER A 19 1.16 -37.64 -3.72
N GLU A 20 0.64 -37.72 -2.48
CA GLU A 20 -0.72 -37.27 -2.14
C GLU A 20 -0.90 -35.75 -2.32
N ILE A 21 0.12 -34.96 -1.98
CA ILE A 21 0.07 -33.49 -2.14
C ILE A 21 0.10 -33.12 -3.63
N GLY A 22 0.96 -33.78 -4.41
CA GLY A 22 1.03 -33.59 -5.85
C GLY A 22 -0.31 -33.90 -6.54
N ASN A 23 -0.92 -35.03 -6.20
CA ASN A 23 -2.23 -35.42 -6.73
C ASN A 23 -3.36 -34.46 -6.30
N TYR A 24 -3.30 -33.93 -5.07
CA TYR A 24 -4.27 -32.94 -4.59
C TYR A 24 -4.23 -31.65 -5.40
N PHE A 25 -3.04 -31.09 -5.62
CA PHE A 25 -2.88 -29.88 -6.42
C PHE A 25 -3.19 -30.10 -7.89
N GLU A 26 -2.81 -31.25 -8.47
CA GLU A 26 -3.15 -31.60 -9.85
C GLU A 26 -4.67 -31.70 -10.05
N ASN A 27 -5.39 -32.28 -9.10
CA ASN A 27 -6.85 -32.35 -9.13
C ASN A 27 -7.50 -30.96 -9.01
N GLN A 28 -7.00 -30.09 -8.12
CA GLN A 28 -7.50 -28.71 -8.01
C GLN A 28 -7.24 -27.90 -9.29
N LEU A 29 -6.05 -28.02 -9.89
CA LEU A 29 -5.71 -27.36 -11.15
C LEU A 29 -6.58 -27.85 -12.30
N ASN A 30 -6.79 -29.16 -12.41
CA ASN A 30 -7.68 -29.73 -13.42
C ASN A 30 -9.13 -29.27 -13.24
N GLN A 31 -9.62 -29.15 -12.00
CA GLN A 31 -10.94 -28.59 -11.71
C GLN A 31 -11.02 -27.11 -12.10
N SER A 32 -10.02 -26.30 -11.73
CA SER A 32 -9.96 -24.89 -12.10
C SER A 32 -9.87 -24.68 -13.62
N TRP A 33 -9.11 -25.54 -14.32
CA TRP A 33 -8.99 -25.51 -15.78
C TRP A 33 -10.28 -25.90 -16.48
N LYS A 34 -10.98 -26.93 -15.99
CA LYS A 34 -12.31 -27.29 -16.48
C LYS A 34 -13.30 -26.15 -16.27
N LYS A 35 -13.24 -25.48 -15.12
CA LYS A 35 -14.07 -24.30 -14.82
C LYS A 35 -13.76 -23.14 -15.77
N PHE A 36 -12.49 -22.86 -16.03
CA PHE A 36 -12.04 -21.87 -17.02
C PHE A 36 -12.56 -22.18 -18.44
N LEU A 37 -12.49 -23.45 -18.88
CA LEU A 37 -13.03 -23.87 -20.19
C LEU A 37 -14.56 -23.79 -20.26
N LEU A 38 -15.25 -24.05 -19.15
CA LEU A 38 -16.70 -23.85 -19.03
C LEU A 38 -17.05 -22.35 -19.10
N ASP A 39 -16.27 -21.48 -18.46
CA ASP A 39 -16.43 -20.03 -18.56
C ASP A 39 -16.12 -19.50 -19.98
N GLU A 40 -15.16 -20.09 -20.70
CA GLU A 40 -14.93 -19.78 -22.13
C GLU A 40 -16.11 -20.20 -23.03
N GLN A 41 -16.83 -21.28 -22.68
CA GLN A 41 -17.99 -21.77 -23.42
C GLN A 41 -19.30 -21.03 -23.06
N ILE A 42 -19.38 -20.43 -21.88
CA ILE A 42 -20.51 -19.58 -21.43
C ILE A 42 -20.20 -18.10 -21.73
N ARG A 43 -19.67 -17.80 -22.92
CA ARG A 43 -19.84 -16.46 -23.45
C ARG A 43 -21.31 -16.31 -23.80
N LYS A 44 -22.07 -15.60 -22.94
CA LYS A 44 -23.25 -14.87 -23.41
C LYS A 44 -22.80 -14.13 -24.67
N GLU A 45 -23.60 -14.13 -25.73
CA GLU A 45 -23.30 -13.32 -26.91
C GLU A 45 -23.06 -11.88 -26.44
N ASP A 46 -21.81 -11.44 -26.49
CA ASP A 46 -21.44 -10.09 -26.09
C ASP A 46 -22.16 -9.13 -27.07
N PRO A 47 -22.78 -8.05 -26.58
CA PRO A 47 -23.54 -7.15 -27.43
C PRO A 47 -22.65 -6.60 -28.55
N SER A 48 -23.22 -6.50 -29.75
CA SER A 48 -22.47 -5.99 -30.90
C SER A 48 -22.08 -4.52 -30.68
N ILE A 49 -21.02 -4.06 -31.35
CA ILE A 49 -20.57 -2.66 -31.23
C ILE A 49 -21.71 -1.69 -31.62
N ASP A 50 -22.56 -2.07 -32.57
CA ASP A 50 -23.67 -1.23 -33.01
C ASP A 50 -24.82 -1.23 -31.99
N GLU A 51 -25.11 -2.36 -31.33
CA GLU A 51 -26.02 -2.39 -30.18
C GLU A 51 -25.55 -1.51 -29.02
N ILE A 52 -24.24 -1.51 -28.73
CA ILE A 52 -23.66 -0.64 -27.70
C ILE A 52 -23.83 0.84 -28.06
N LYS A 53 -23.62 1.22 -29.33
CA LYS A 53 -23.84 2.60 -29.79
C LYS A 53 -25.31 3.00 -29.68
N GLU A 54 -26.23 2.12 -30.07
CA GLU A 54 -27.67 2.37 -29.95
C GLU A 54 -28.07 2.56 -28.49
N HIS A 55 -27.56 1.71 -27.59
CA HIS A 55 -27.83 1.82 -26.16
C HIS A 55 -27.25 3.10 -25.57
N LEU A 56 -26.02 3.48 -25.94
CA LEU A 56 -25.40 4.74 -25.54
C LEU A 56 -26.24 5.95 -25.97
N ASN A 57 -26.71 5.98 -27.23
CA ASN A 57 -27.56 7.06 -27.73
C ASN A 57 -28.89 7.15 -26.96
N CYS A 58 -29.47 6.00 -26.59
CA CYS A 58 -30.68 5.95 -25.77
C CYS A 58 -30.42 6.54 -24.38
N LEU A 59 -29.36 6.11 -23.70
CA LEU A 59 -28.97 6.60 -22.38
C LEU A 59 -28.67 8.10 -22.37
N GLN A 60 -27.93 8.61 -23.37
CA GLN A 60 -27.66 10.04 -23.51
C GLN A 60 -28.95 10.85 -23.69
N THR A 61 -29.94 10.31 -24.41
CA THR A 61 -31.24 10.97 -24.56
C THR A 61 -32.01 10.99 -23.23
N GLU A 62 -32.02 9.87 -22.51
CA GLU A 62 -32.67 9.74 -21.20
C GLU A 62 -32.02 10.62 -20.14
N SER A 63 -30.69 10.74 -20.13
CA SER A 63 -29.97 11.57 -19.15
C SER A 63 -30.16 13.05 -19.41
N ILE A 64 -30.17 13.49 -20.67
CA ILE A 64 -30.49 14.88 -21.04
C ILE A 64 -31.93 15.21 -20.62
N GLN A 65 -32.89 14.32 -20.88
CA GLN A 65 -34.28 14.51 -20.47
C GLN A 65 -34.41 14.58 -18.94
N SER A 66 -33.81 13.63 -18.22
CA SER A 66 -33.82 13.59 -16.74
C SER A 66 -33.20 14.84 -16.14
N TRP A 67 -32.08 15.32 -16.71
CA TRP A 67 -31.41 16.55 -16.30
C TRP A 67 -32.28 17.79 -16.54
N ASN A 68 -32.95 17.89 -17.69
CA ASN A 68 -33.85 19.01 -17.99
C ASN A 68 -35.06 19.04 -17.04
N VAL A 69 -35.68 17.89 -16.79
CA VAL A 69 -36.79 17.76 -15.82
C VAL A 69 -36.33 18.14 -14.41
N LEU A 70 -35.12 17.76 -14.01
CA LEU A 70 -34.55 18.14 -12.72
C LEU A 70 -34.37 19.66 -12.62
N ILE A 71 -33.79 20.30 -13.64
CA ILE A 71 -33.61 21.76 -13.68
C ILE A 71 -34.95 22.47 -13.61
N GLU A 72 -35.93 22.05 -14.41
CA GLU A 72 -37.26 22.64 -14.44
C GLU A 72 -37.96 22.50 -13.08
N SER A 73 -37.86 21.33 -12.44
CA SER A 73 -38.40 21.11 -11.10
C SER A 73 -37.75 22.01 -10.04
N ILE A 74 -36.42 22.17 -10.07
CA ILE A 74 -35.69 23.01 -9.10
C ILE A 74 -36.03 24.50 -9.32
N THR A 75 -36.10 24.94 -10.58
CA THR A 75 -36.40 26.33 -10.93
C THR A 75 -37.83 26.71 -10.59
N THR A 76 -38.81 25.89 -10.95
CA THR A 76 -40.23 26.13 -10.61
C THR A 76 -40.48 26.14 -9.11
N SER A 77 -39.82 25.26 -8.35
CA SER A 77 -39.97 25.20 -6.89
C SER A 77 -39.36 26.42 -6.17
N ASN A 78 -38.42 27.13 -6.81
CA ASN A 78 -37.62 28.18 -6.19
C ASN A 78 -37.57 29.49 -7.00
N GLU A 79 -38.58 29.77 -7.82
CA GLU A 79 -38.61 30.89 -8.78
C GLU A 79 -38.25 32.24 -8.14
N GLN A 80 -38.88 32.56 -7.00
CA GLN A 80 -38.64 33.81 -6.26
C GLN A 80 -37.19 33.93 -5.75
N LEU A 81 -36.55 32.81 -5.38
CA LEU A 81 -35.17 32.81 -4.89
C LEU A 81 -34.16 33.00 -6.03
N PHE A 82 -34.50 32.55 -7.24
CA PHE A 82 -33.72 32.83 -8.45
C PHE A 82 -33.82 34.30 -8.85
N GLU A 83 -35.01 34.91 -8.80
CA GLU A 83 -35.22 36.32 -9.13
C GLU A 83 -34.42 37.27 -8.21
N ILE A 84 -34.33 36.94 -6.92
CA ILE A 84 -33.59 37.75 -5.92
C ILE A 84 -32.08 37.44 -5.95
N GLY A 85 -31.64 36.44 -6.73
CA GLY A 85 -30.23 36.08 -6.89
C GLY A 85 -29.62 35.37 -5.67
N LEU A 86 -30.45 34.74 -4.83
CA LEU A 86 -30.02 34.05 -3.61
C LEU A 86 -29.61 32.59 -3.86
N ILE A 87 -30.01 32.00 -4.99
CA ILE A 87 -29.61 30.63 -5.37
C ILE A 87 -28.41 30.66 -6.32
N SER A 88 -27.43 29.79 -6.01
CA SER A 88 -26.28 29.54 -6.90
C SER A 88 -26.71 28.90 -8.21
N ARG A 89 -25.99 29.19 -9.30
CA ARG A 89 -26.23 28.59 -10.62
C ARG A 89 -26.36 27.06 -10.52
N ILE A 90 -27.41 26.50 -11.14
CA ILE A 90 -27.59 25.05 -11.24
C ILE A 90 -26.53 24.49 -12.18
N THR A 91 -25.59 23.73 -11.63
CA THR A 91 -24.57 22.97 -12.36
C THR A 91 -24.44 21.58 -11.73
N PRO A 92 -24.00 20.56 -12.49
CA PRO A 92 -23.79 19.22 -11.94
C PRO A 92 -22.92 19.24 -10.67
N THR A 93 -21.81 19.98 -10.69
CA THR A 93 -20.87 20.12 -9.57
C THR A 93 -21.54 20.67 -8.32
N ASN A 94 -22.40 21.70 -8.45
CA ASN A 94 -23.08 22.30 -7.30
C ASN A 94 -24.12 21.35 -6.71
N LEU A 95 -24.89 20.65 -7.55
CA LEU A 95 -25.89 19.69 -7.08
C LEU A 95 -25.25 18.45 -6.43
N ILE A 96 -24.12 17.98 -6.97
CA ILE A 96 -23.34 16.89 -6.36
C ILE A 96 -22.80 17.30 -4.98
N ALA A 97 -22.37 18.56 -4.80
CA ALA A 97 -21.94 19.06 -3.50
C ALA A 97 -23.08 19.07 -2.47
N VAL A 98 -24.31 19.39 -2.89
CA VAL A 98 -25.51 19.35 -2.04
C VAL A 98 -25.79 17.91 -1.56
N LEU A 99 -25.64 16.91 -2.43
CA LEU A 99 -25.80 15.49 -2.07
C LEU A 99 -24.84 15.01 -0.98
N GLN A 100 -23.64 15.59 -0.90
CA GLN A 100 -22.60 15.11 0.04
C GLN A 100 -22.66 15.76 1.41
N GLN A 101 -22.99 17.05 1.47
CA GLN A 101 -22.71 17.87 2.65
C GLN A 101 -23.94 18.56 3.24
N ASN A 102 -25.16 18.28 2.75
CA ASN A 102 -26.38 19.01 3.14
C ASN A 102 -26.13 20.53 3.14
N ILE A 103 -25.43 21.03 2.12
CA ILE A 103 -25.14 22.45 2.01
C ILE A 103 -26.48 23.15 1.76
N GLU A 104 -26.89 24.00 2.69
CA GLU A 104 -28.20 24.70 2.73
C GLU A 104 -28.47 25.64 1.54
N ASN A 105 -27.59 25.70 0.55
CA ASN A 105 -27.67 26.68 -0.54
C ASN A 105 -28.72 26.33 -1.60
N ILE A 106 -29.10 25.05 -1.73
CA ILE A 106 -30.17 24.62 -2.64
C ILE A 106 -31.07 23.64 -1.86
N PRO A 107 -32.27 24.05 -1.41
CA PRO A 107 -33.20 23.14 -0.77
C PRO A 107 -33.77 22.19 -1.84
N LEU A 108 -33.25 20.96 -1.85
CA LEU A 108 -33.77 19.88 -2.71
C LEU A 108 -34.75 19.03 -1.92
N ASN A 109 -35.88 18.69 -2.53
CA ASN A 109 -36.84 17.73 -1.98
C ASN A 109 -36.42 16.29 -2.35
N ASN A 110 -36.99 15.30 -1.66
CA ASN A 110 -36.58 13.89 -1.81
C ASN A 110 -36.74 13.36 -3.24
N ASP A 111 -37.72 13.86 -3.98
CA ASP A 111 -37.95 13.47 -5.37
C ASP A 111 -36.86 14.03 -6.29
N GLN A 112 -36.46 15.29 -6.10
CA GLN A 112 -35.31 15.89 -6.81
C GLN A 112 -33.99 15.20 -6.49
N LEU A 113 -33.78 14.80 -5.23
CA LEU A 113 -32.59 14.02 -4.83
C LEU A 113 -32.58 12.63 -5.50
N THR A 114 -33.74 12.00 -5.61
CA THR A 114 -33.89 10.70 -6.30
C THR A 114 -33.61 10.85 -7.80
N LEU A 115 -34.16 11.88 -8.43
CA LEU A 115 -33.94 12.16 -9.85
C LEU A 115 -32.48 12.51 -10.15
N LEU A 116 -31.84 13.29 -9.27
CA LEU A 116 -30.42 13.58 -9.36
C LEU A 116 -29.59 12.29 -9.23
N GLY A 117 -29.88 11.45 -8.23
CA GLY A 117 -29.20 10.16 -8.06
C GLY A 117 -29.36 9.25 -9.28
N GLY A 118 -30.56 9.16 -9.86
CA GLY A 118 -30.80 8.42 -11.10
C GLY A 118 -30.01 8.99 -12.29
N THR A 119 -29.95 10.31 -12.42
CA THR A 119 -29.17 10.98 -13.47
C THR A 119 -27.67 10.69 -13.34
N LEU A 120 -27.13 10.69 -12.11
CA LEU A 120 -25.73 10.33 -11.85
C LEU A 120 -25.44 8.87 -12.25
N VAL A 121 -26.38 7.95 -11.98
CA VAL A 121 -26.26 6.55 -12.42
C VAL A 121 -26.23 6.48 -13.95
N CYS A 122 -27.14 7.17 -14.65
CA CYS A 122 -27.12 7.23 -16.12
C CYS A 122 -25.76 7.70 -16.64
N TRP A 123 -25.17 8.76 -16.07
CA TRP A 123 -23.85 9.23 -16.46
C TRP A 123 -22.73 8.21 -16.22
N THR A 124 -22.77 7.43 -15.13
CA THR A 124 -21.78 6.35 -14.92
C THR A 124 -21.89 5.25 -15.98
N LEU A 125 -23.13 4.93 -16.40
CA LEU A 125 -23.39 3.94 -17.45
C LEU A 125 -22.93 4.46 -18.82
N GLU A 126 -23.23 5.72 -19.15
CA GLU A 126 -22.72 6.37 -20.36
C GLU A 126 -21.19 6.32 -20.42
N GLN A 127 -20.52 6.72 -19.34
CA GLN A 127 -19.07 6.67 -19.24
C GLN A 127 -18.51 5.25 -19.44
N GLN A 128 -19.16 4.22 -18.90
CA GLN A 128 -18.77 2.83 -19.11
C GLN A 128 -18.86 2.42 -20.59
N LEU A 129 -19.98 2.73 -21.24
CA LEU A 129 -20.18 2.38 -22.64
C LEU A 129 -19.22 3.17 -23.56
N GLU A 130 -18.97 4.44 -23.27
CA GLU A 130 -17.97 5.24 -23.98
C GLU A 130 -16.57 4.64 -23.86
N ARG A 131 -16.17 4.20 -22.66
CA ARG A 131 -14.89 3.49 -22.44
C ARG A 131 -14.85 2.17 -23.21
N ALA A 132 -15.93 1.40 -23.19
CA ALA A 132 -16.02 0.15 -23.94
C ALA A 132 -15.85 0.42 -25.46
N LEU A 133 -16.59 1.37 -26.02
CA LEU A 133 -16.46 1.76 -27.42
C LEU A 133 -15.04 2.25 -27.75
N TYR A 134 -14.43 3.03 -26.86
CA TYR A 134 -13.04 3.47 -27.02
C TYR A 134 -12.09 2.27 -27.15
N TYR A 135 -12.21 1.25 -26.29
CA TYR A 135 -11.39 0.04 -26.37
C TYR A 135 -11.66 -0.78 -27.63
N ALA A 136 -12.92 -0.90 -28.06
CA ALA A 136 -13.29 -1.57 -29.29
C ALA A 136 -12.68 -0.91 -30.53
N ILE A 137 -12.67 0.43 -30.59
CA ILE A 137 -12.10 1.19 -31.71
C ILE A 137 -10.57 1.07 -31.77
N HIS A 138 -9.90 0.88 -30.64
CA HIS A 138 -8.43 0.79 -30.54
C HIS A 138 -7.92 -0.67 -30.51
N ASP A 139 -8.73 -1.64 -30.94
CA ASP A 139 -8.39 -3.07 -30.99
C ASP A 139 -7.96 -3.68 -29.64
N LYS A 140 -8.44 -3.12 -28.51
CA LYS A 140 -8.17 -3.63 -27.16
C LYS A 140 -9.27 -4.56 -26.68
N LEU A 141 -9.36 -5.74 -27.29
CA LEU A 141 -10.45 -6.70 -27.04
C LEU A 141 -10.55 -7.15 -25.57
N GLU A 142 -9.43 -7.37 -24.89
CA GLU A 142 -9.45 -7.80 -23.48
C GLU A 142 -10.05 -6.75 -22.55
N ASP A 143 -9.72 -5.47 -22.76
CA ASP A 143 -10.22 -4.38 -21.92
C ASP A 143 -11.69 -4.07 -22.25
N PHE A 144 -12.08 -4.19 -23.53
CA PHE A 144 -13.48 -4.13 -23.94
C PHE A 144 -14.33 -5.21 -23.23
N LEU A 145 -13.89 -6.47 -23.27
CA LEU A 145 -14.60 -7.57 -22.62
C LEU A 145 -14.67 -7.39 -21.11
N LYS A 146 -13.60 -6.88 -20.46
CA LYS A 146 -13.63 -6.55 -19.03
C LYS A 146 -14.65 -5.46 -18.71
N GLU A 147 -14.75 -4.43 -19.55
CA GLU A 147 -15.67 -3.33 -19.33
C GLU A 147 -17.14 -3.78 -19.45
N ILE A 148 -17.47 -4.55 -20.50
CA ILE A 148 -18.84 -5.03 -20.77
C ILE A 148 -19.28 -6.14 -19.81
N SER A 149 -18.35 -7.01 -19.40
CA SER A 149 -18.66 -8.06 -18.43
C SER A 149 -18.86 -7.54 -17.01
N THR A 150 -18.35 -6.35 -16.69
CA THR A 150 -18.53 -5.72 -15.38
C THR A 150 -19.93 -5.11 -15.30
N ILE A 151 -20.85 -5.75 -14.58
CA ILE A 151 -22.19 -5.21 -14.35
C ILE A 151 -22.10 -4.12 -13.26
N PRO A 152 -22.43 -2.85 -13.57
CA PRO A 152 -22.41 -1.78 -12.57
C PRO A 152 -23.46 -2.02 -11.49
N HIS A 153 -23.17 -1.56 -10.27
CA HIS A 153 -24.12 -1.51 -9.16
C HIS A 153 -24.84 -2.84 -8.85
N SER A 154 -24.23 -3.99 -9.19
CA SER A 154 -24.87 -5.30 -9.06
C SER A 154 -24.98 -5.76 -7.60
N ASN A 155 -23.95 -5.51 -6.79
CA ASN A 155 -23.86 -5.93 -5.39
C ASN A 155 -23.90 -4.77 -4.40
N TRP A 156 -24.21 -3.55 -4.82
CA TRP A 156 -24.36 -2.38 -3.95
C TRP A 156 -25.33 -1.36 -4.55
N LYS A 157 -25.97 -0.54 -3.71
CA LYS A 157 -26.94 0.46 -4.16
C LYS A 157 -26.33 1.87 -4.11
N PRO A 158 -26.40 2.66 -5.20
CA PRO A 158 -25.89 4.03 -5.23
C PRO A 158 -26.40 4.93 -4.10
N PHE A 159 -27.67 4.76 -3.70
CA PHE A 159 -28.27 5.52 -2.61
C PHE A 159 -27.64 5.26 -1.24
N GLU A 160 -27.14 4.04 -0.98
CA GLU A 160 -26.51 3.68 0.30
C GLU A 160 -25.08 4.24 0.42
N HIS A 161 -24.40 4.42 -0.71
CA HIS A 161 -23.02 4.87 -0.79
C HIS A 161 -22.81 5.91 -1.90
N VAL A 162 -23.43 7.09 -1.74
CA VAL A 162 -23.34 8.20 -2.70
C VAL A 162 -21.89 8.62 -2.99
N SER A 163 -21.00 8.53 -2.00
CA SER A 163 -19.57 8.81 -2.18
C SER A 163 -18.88 7.88 -3.19
N TRP A 164 -19.33 6.63 -3.31
CA TRP A 164 -18.79 5.68 -4.29
C TRP A 164 -19.26 6.00 -5.70
N LEU A 165 -20.53 6.37 -5.86
CA LEU A 165 -21.07 6.81 -7.15
C LEU A 165 -20.33 8.04 -7.68
N ILE A 166 -20.04 9.00 -6.80
CA ILE A 166 -19.30 10.20 -7.18
C ILE A 166 -17.85 9.87 -7.53
N LEU A 167 -17.25 8.90 -6.82
CA LEU A 167 -15.91 8.40 -7.14
C LEU A 167 -15.87 7.76 -8.53
N GLU A 168 -16.88 6.97 -8.92
CA GLU A 168 -17.01 6.38 -10.27
C GLU A 168 -17.01 7.47 -11.34
N LEU A 169 -17.84 8.51 -11.15
CA LEU A 169 -17.96 9.64 -12.08
C LEU A 169 -16.67 10.45 -12.20
N GLU A 170 -16.06 10.81 -11.07
CA GLU A 170 -14.83 11.61 -11.02
C GLU A 170 -13.67 10.87 -11.70
N MET A 171 -13.57 9.56 -11.45
CA MET A 171 -12.46 8.76 -11.94
C MET A 171 -12.69 8.14 -13.30
N ASN A 172 -13.91 8.24 -13.84
CA ASN A 172 -14.32 7.58 -15.07
C ASN A 172 -14.00 6.08 -15.01
N ILE A 173 -14.48 5.40 -13.98
CA ILE A 173 -14.32 3.95 -13.76
C ILE A 173 -15.65 3.29 -13.38
N THR A 174 -15.77 1.98 -13.60
CA THR A 174 -16.82 1.15 -12.99
C THR A 174 -16.21 0.36 -11.83
N ILE A 175 -16.81 0.48 -10.64
CA ILE A 175 -16.38 -0.29 -9.47
C ILE A 175 -16.83 -1.74 -9.61
N ARG A 176 -15.90 -2.67 -9.46
CA ARG A 176 -16.15 -4.11 -9.60
C ARG A 176 -16.74 -4.72 -8.33
N GLU A 177 -17.47 -5.82 -8.47
CA GLU A 177 -18.09 -6.57 -7.37
C GLU A 177 -17.10 -6.96 -6.27
N ILE A 178 -15.92 -7.44 -6.63
CA ILE A 178 -14.91 -7.82 -5.64
C ILE A 178 -14.41 -6.62 -4.83
N GLN A 179 -14.36 -5.43 -5.44
CA GLN A 179 -13.88 -4.21 -4.78
C GLN A 179 -14.91 -3.71 -3.76
N THR A 180 -16.20 -3.75 -4.10
CA THR A 180 -17.31 -3.40 -3.19
C THR A 180 -17.42 -4.39 -2.05
N ASP A 181 -17.26 -5.69 -2.30
CA ASP A 181 -17.28 -6.70 -1.25
C ASP A 181 -16.13 -6.48 -0.26
N VAL A 182 -14.90 -6.29 -0.74
CA VAL A 182 -13.75 -6.02 0.13
C VAL A 182 -13.96 -4.72 0.93
N ALA A 183 -14.40 -3.65 0.27
CA ALA A 183 -14.64 -2.37 0.93
C ALA A 183 -15.71 -2.50 2.03
N ARG A 184 -16.85 -3.16 1.74
CA ARG A 184 -17.93 -3.38 2.70
C ARG A 184 -17.46 -4.17 3.91
N HIS A 185 -16.73 -5.27 3.70
CA HIS A 185 -16.19 -6.06 4.80
C HIS A 185 -15.24 -5.24 5.69
N MET A 186 -14.37 -4.43 5.09
CA MET A 186 -13.48 -3.51 5.82
C MET A 186 -14.22 -2.40 6.58
N MET A 187 -15.42 -2.00 6.13
CA MET A 187 -16.25 -1.02 6.82
C MET A 187 -17.03 -1.60 8.02
N GLN A 188 -17.39 -2.89 7.98
CA GLN A 188 -18.32 -3.57 8.91
C GLN A 188 -17.80 -3.78 10.36
N THR A 189 -16.75 -3.10 10.79
CA THR A 189 -16.13 -3.24 12.14
C THR A 189 -17.07 -2.93 13.33
N ASN A 190 -18.32 -2.53 13.07
CA ASN A 190 -19.28 -2.05 14.07
C ASN A 190 -20.50 -2.96 14.32
N MET A 191 -20.61 -4.11 13.64
CA MET A 191 -21.78 -5.00 13.80
C MET A 191 -21.37 -6.34 14.42
N THR A 192 -21.34 -6.40 15.74
CA THR A 192 -21.66 -7.65 16.46
C THR A 192 -22.80 -7.35 17.42
N THR A 193 -23.89 -8.08 17.23
CA THR A 193 -25.17 -8.08 17.93
C THR A 193 -25.12 -8.44 19.41
N ASP A 194 -23.94 -8.55 19.99
CA ASP A 194 -23.76 -8.73 21.42
C ASP A 194 -23.12 -7.47 22.00
N GLN A 195 -23.66 -7.00 23.13
CA GLN A 195 -23.44 -5.70 23.78
C GLN A 195 -21.98 -5.38 24.19
N THR A 196 -21.01 -6.14 23.70
CA THR A 196 -19.57 -5.88 23.80
C THR A 196 -19.03 -5.53 22.41
N LYS A 197 -18.98 -4.23 22.08
CA LYS A 197 -18.28 -3.70 20.90
C LYS A 197 -16.79 -4.04 20.99
N VAL A 198 -16.39 -5.21 20.51
CA VAL A 198 -14.98 -5.50 20.27
C VAL A 198 -14.65 -4.91 18.92
N ASN A 199 -13.98 -3.76 18.92
CA ASN A 199 -13.45 -3.14 17.72
C ASN A 199 -12.32 -4.05 17.19
N LYS A 200 -12.63 -4.87 16.18
CA LYS A 200 -11.67 -5.83 15.62
C LYS A 200 -10.93 -5.18 14.45
N ASN A 201 -9.62 -5.41 14.37
CA ASN A 201 -8.84 -5.09 13.19
C ASN A 201 -9.16 -6.12 12.09
N LEU A 202 -9.29 -5.66 10.84
CA LEU A 202 -9.50 -6.54 9.69
C LEU A 202 -8.33 -6.43 8.73
N VAL A 203 -7.93 -7.57 8.17
CA VAL A 203 -6.95 -7.68 7.09
C VAL A 203 -7.63 -8.42 5.95
N MET A 204 -7.49 -7.90 4.73
CA MET A 204 -7.98 -8.54 3.51
C MET A 204 -6.82 -8.68 2.53
N GLN A 205 -6.82 -9.76 1.77
CA GLN A 205 -5.84 -10.00 0.71
C GLN A 205 -6.52 -9.90 -0.65
N MET A 206 -5.86 -9.23 -1.59
CA MET A 206 -6.24 -9.24 -3.00
C MET A 206 -5.03 -9.39 -3.89
N ASN A 207 -5.29 -9.93 -5.09
CA ASN A 207 -4.30 -10.03 -6.15
C ASN A 207 -3.79 -8.65 -6.56
N MET A 208 -2.51 -8.61 -6.95
CA MET A 208 -1.90 -7.40 -7.48
C MET A 208 -2.60 -7.00 -8.78
N GLY A 209 -2.88 -5.70 -8.93
CA GLY A 209 -3.58 -5.17 -10.11
C GLY A 209 -5.11 -5.09 -9.99
N GLU A 210 -5.73 -5.62 -8.93
CA GLU A 210 -7.19 -5.55 -8.72
C GLU A 210 -7.69 -4.19 -8.20
N GLY A 211 -6.79 -3.21 -8.09
CA GLY A 211 -7.15 -1.85 -7.69
C GLY A 211 -7.30 -1.62 -6.17
N LYS A 212 -6.51 -2.33 -5.35
CA LYS A 212 -6.42 -2.11 -3.89
C LYS A 212 -6.19 -0.63 -3.54
N THR A 213 -5.05 -0.10 -3.94
CA THR A 213 -4.68 1.30 -3.70
C THR A 213 -5.46 2.27 -4.60
N SER A 214 -5.81 1.84 -5.82
CA SER A 214 -6.37 2.76 -6.81
C SER A 214 -7.87 3.00 -6.66
N VAL A 215 -8.64 2.03 -6.17
CA VAL A 215 -10.11 2.09 -6.08
C VAL A 215 -10.57 1.90 -4.63
N ILE A 216 -10.17 0.81 -3.98
CA ILE A 216 -10.68 0.45 -2.65
C ILE A 216 -10.21 1.44 -1.57
N LEU A 217 -8.95 1.82 -1.59
CA LEU A 217 -8.42 2.78 -0.62
C LEU A 217 -9.18 4.13 -0.65
N PRO A 218 -9.42 4.78 -1.81
CA PRO A 218 -10.32 5.93 -1.91
C PRO A 218 -11.75 5.65 -1.47
N MET A 219 -12.34 4.50 -1.83
CA MET A 219 -13.70 4.12 -1.40
C MET A 219 -13.81 4.06 0.12
N LEU A 220 -12.82 3.46 0.79
CA LEU A 220 -12.74 3.39 2.23
C LEU A 220 -12.55 4.78 2.82
N ALA A 221 -11.63 5.58 2.27
CA ALA A 221 -11.38 6.92 2.79
C ALA A 221 -12.62 7.81 2.72
N ALA A 222 -13.38 7.74 1.62
CA ALA A 222 -14.60 8.51 1.44
C ALA A 222 -15.76 8.05 2.35
N SER A 223 -15.88 6.75 2.63
CA SER A 223 -16.98 6.20 3.42
C SER A 223 -16.71 6.07 4.91
N LEU A 224 -15.44 5.99 5.31
CA LEU A 224 -15.03 5.92 6.72
C LEU A 224 -14.86 7.29 7.36
N ALA A 225 -14.64 8.32 6.56
CA ALA A 225 -14.52 9.68 7.07
C ALA A 225 -15.92 10.21 7.41
N SER A 226 -16.19 10.37 8.69
CA SER A 226 -17.50 10.81 9.19
C SER A 226 -17.31 11.94 10.18
N SER A 227 -18.07 13.02 9.97
CA SER A 227 -18.03 14.20 10.81
C SER A 227 -18.35 13.81 12.26
N ASN A 228 -17.46 14.19 13.18
CA ASN A 228 -17.51 13.92 14.61
C ASN A 228 -17.25 12.48 15.08
N SER A 229 -17.04 11.50 14.19
CA SER A 229 -16.80 10.11 14.63
C SER A 229 -15.38 9.62 14.35
N SER A 230 -14.90 9.77 13.11
CA SER A 230 -13.60 9.22 12.72
C SER A 230 -12.87 10.05 11.67
N LEU A 231 -11.61 10.35 11.97
CA LEU A 231 -10.64 10.93 11.05
C LEU A 231 -9.85 9.81 10.37
N VAL A 232 -10.00 9.66 9.05
CA VAL A 232 -9.29 8.58 8.35
C VAL A 232 -7.82 8.92 8.22
N ARG A 233 -6.96 7.99 8.61
CA ARG A 233 -5.50 8.08 8.45
C ARG A 233 -5.00 6.92 7.60
N ILE A 234 -4.61 7.24 6.39
CA ILE A 234 -4.02 6.30 5.44
C ILE A 234 -2.52 6.22 5.74
N VAL A 235 -2.05 5.00 6.00
CA VAL A 235 -0.65 4.68 6.26
C VAL A 235 -0.08 3.94 5.06
N VAL A 236 0.94 4.50 4.43
CA VAL A 236 1.60 3.95 3.24
C VAL A 236 3.11 3.82 3.46
N LEU A 237 3.76 2.95 2.69
CA LEU A 237 5.21 2.89 2.63
C LEU A 237 5.80 4.24 2.21
N LYS A 238 6.92 4.66 2.83
CA LYS A 238 7.55 5.96 2.55
C LYS A 238 7.89 6.17 1.07
N SER A 239 8.32 5.11 0.39
CA SER A 239 8.62 5.11 -1.05
C SER A 239 7.39 5.39 -1.93
N LEU A 240 6.20 4.99 -1.49
CA LEU A 240 4.93 5.15 -2.22
C LEU A 240 4.20 6.45 -1.86
N PHE A 241 4.68 7.18 -0.85
CA PHE A 241 4.01 8.38 -0.33
C PHE A 241 3.72 9.44 -1.41
N PRO A 242 4.68 9.86 -2.28
CA PRO A 242 4.41 10.91 -3.25
C PRO A 242 3.35 10.50 -4.28
N THR A 243 3.43 9.26 -4.77
CA THR A 243 2.50 8.69 -5.74
C THR A 243 1.09 8.58 -5.15
N ASN A 244 0.97 8.06 -3.92
CA ASN A 244 -0.30 7.96 -3.22
C ASN A 244 -0.90 9.31 -2.90
N TYR A 245 -0.09 10.29 -2.50
CA TYR A 245 -0.55 11.66 -2.26
C TYR A 245 -1.17 12.30 -3.52
N GLN A 246 -0.49 12.20 -4.66
CA GLN A 246 -1.01 12.72 -5.92
C GLN A 246 -2.29 11.99 -6.33
N SER A 247 -2.27 10.66 -6.27
CA SER A 247 -3.42 9.82 -6.66
C SER A 247 -4.66 10.12 -5.83
N LEU A 248 -4.52 10.12 -4.50
CA LEU A 248 -5.63 10.40 -3.58
C LEU A 248 -6.14 11.84 -3.73
N ARG A 249 -5.24 12.80 -3.97
CA ARG A 249 -5.64 14.20 -4.19
C ARG A 249 -6.50 14.35 -5.44
N CYS A 250 -6.15 13.67 -6.54
CA CYS A 250 -6.98 13.69 -7.75
C CYS A 250 -8.33 13.01 -7.51
N LYS A 251 -8.34 11.86 -6.82
CA LYS A 251 -9.54 11.05 -6.59
C LYS A 251 -10.55 11.67 -5.64
N LEU A 252 -10.07 12.30 -4.57
CA LEU A 252 -10.90 12.71 -3.45
C LEU A 252 -11.02 14.23 -3.32
N GLY A 253 -10.10 14.98 -3.93
CA GLY A 253 -10.09 16.44 -3.87
C GLY A 253 -10.97 17.14 -4.90
N GLY A 254 -11.54 16.40 -5.86
CA GLY A 254 -12.49 16.90 -6.87
C GLY A 254 -13.91 16.99 -6.33
N LEU A 255 -14.86 16.30 -6.97
CA LEU A 255 -16.27 16.29 -6.59
C LEU A 255 -16.54 15.82 -5.16
N LEU A 256 -15.67 14.96 -4.60
CA LEU A 256 -15.74 14.50 -3.19
C LEU A 256 -15.31 15.54 -2.17
N ASN A 257 -14.62 16.60 -2.60
CA ASN A 257 -14.17 17.72 -1.79
C ASN A 257 -13.54 17.31 -0.45
N ARG A 258 -12.73 16.24 -0.46
CA ARG A 258 -11.95 15.78 0.70
C ARG A 258 -10.50 16.19 0.52
N ARG A 259 -9.98 16.99 1.45
CA ARG A 259 -8.58 17.38 1.39
C ARG A 259 -7.71 16.22 1.87
N ILE A 260 -6.62 15.98 1.15
CA ILE A 260 -5.54 15.10 1.63
C ILE A 260 -4.55 15.93 2.44
N PHE A 261 -4.44 15.65 3.73
CA PHE A 261 -3.49 16.28 4.64
C PHE A 261 -2.26 15.38 4.81
N PRO A 262 -1.10 15.73 4.24
CA PRO A 262 0.12 14.99 4.47
C PRO A 262 0.64 15.29 5.88
N PHE A 263 0.71 14.27 6.73
CA PHE A 263 1.38 14.34 8.02
C PHE A 263 2.79 13.78 7.88
N LEU A 264 3.78 14.67 7.90
CA LEU A 264 5.19 14.35 7.78
C LEU A 264 5.91 14.80 9.04
N CYS A 265 6.70 13.93 9.64
CA CYS A 265 7.42 14.22 10.87
C CYS A 265 8.83 13.71 10.75
N ARG A 266 9.78 14.63 10.62
CA ARG A 266 11.21 14.29 10.65
C ARG A 266 11.72 14.44 12.07
N ARG A 267 12.65 13.59 12.42
CA ARG A 267 13.27 13.56 13.76
C ARG A 267 14.06 14.81 14.12
N ASP A 268 14.56 15.56 13.14
CA ASP A 268 15.29 16.79 13.37
C ASP A 268 14.37 18.03 13.46
N MET A 269 13.05 17.83 13.35
CA MET A 269 12.09 18.89 13.62
C MET A 269 12.06 19.22 15.11
N ASP A 270 12.28 20.50 15.41
CA ASP A 270 12.18 21.02 16.77
C ASP A 270 10.86 21.75 16.95
N PHE A 271 9.83 21.01 17.40
CA PHE A 271 8.51 21.57 17.58
C PHE A 271 8.43 22.47 18.81
N ASN A 272 7.66 23.55 18.69
CA ASN A 272 7.21 24.38 19.82
C ASN A 272 5.71 24.20 20.10
N ASP A 273 5.25 24.65 21.27
CA ASP A 273 3.85 24.53 21.71
C ASP A 273 2.85 25.07 20.68
N LYS A 274 3.19 26.21 20.04
CA LYS A 274 2.32 26.85 19.04
C LYS A 274 2.16 25.99 17.80
N GLN A 275 3.25 25.42 17.28
CA GLN A 275 3.25 24.54 16.11
C GLN A 275 2.44 23.27 16.37
N ILE A 276 2.59 22.67 17.55
CA ILE A 276 1.81 21.48 17.93
C ILE A 276 0.32 21.82 18.03
N ASN A 277 -0.03 22.96 18.63
CA ASN A 277 -1.42 23.42 18.68
C ASN A 277 -1.99 23.70 17.28
N HIS A 278 -1.19 24.22 16.35
CA HIS A 278 -1.61 24.35 14.94
C HIS A 278 -1.87 22.99 14.29
N ILE A 279 -1.00 22.00 14.48
CA ILE A 279 -1.22 20.63 13.99
C ILE A 279 -2.51 20.06 14.58
N TYR A 280 -2.72 20.23 15.88
CA TYR A 280 -3.92 19.75 16.56
C TYR A 280 -5.20 20.37 15.98
N ASN A 281 -5.20 21.69 15.79
CA ASN A 281 -6.34 22.40 15.20
C ASN A 281 -6.59 21.96 13.75
N ARG A 282 -5.53 21.67 12.98
CA ARG A 282 -5.69 21.12 11.62
C ARG A 282 -6.31 19.73 11.61
N PHE A 283 -5.96 18.87 12.55
CA PHE A 283 -6.60 17.56 12.67
C PHE A 283 -8.08 17.67 13.09
N LYS A 284 -8.42 18.58 14.01
CA LYS A 284 -9.83 18.85 14.36
C LYS A 284 -10.64 19.38 13.19
N GLN A 285 -10.09 20.33 12.45
CA GLN A 285 -10.71 20.83 11.23
C GLN A 285 -10.87 19.71 10.20
N GLY A 286 -9.85 18.86 10.05
CA GLY A 286 -9.92 17.70 9.18
C GLY A 286 -11.02 16.72 9.58
N LEU A 287 -11.20 16.45 10.87
CA LEU A 287 -12.30 15.62 11.37
C LEU A 287 -13.68 16.21 11.01
N TYR A 288 -13.85 17.54 11.14
CA TYR A 288 -15.11 18.21 10.82
C TYR A 288 -15.40 18.20 9.31
N ASN A 289 -14.39 18.45 8.47
CA ASN A 289 -14.50 18.46 7.01
C ASN A 289 -14.49 17.05 6.38
N CYS A 290 -14.29 16.02 7.21
CA CYS A 290 -13.95 14.64 6.81
C CYS A 290 -12.76 14.58 5.83
N ASP A 291 -11.74 15.41 6.06
CA ASP A 291 -10.44 15.34 5.39
C ASP A 291 -9.71 14.03 5.75
N ILE A 292 -8.69 13.70 4.96
CA ILE A 292 -7.97 12.44 5.09
C ILE A 292 -6.51 12.73 5.40
N ILE A 293 -5.98 12.09 6.45
CA ILE A 293 -4.55 12.15 6.74
C ILE A 293 -3.83 11.11 5.88
N LEU A 294 -2.72 11.50 5.25
CA LEU A 294 -1.76 10.59 4.65
C LEU A 294 -0.44 10.65 5.43
N THR A 295 0.06 9.51 5.90
CA THR A 295 1.29 9.42 6.69
C THR A 295 2.08 8.16 6.33
N SER A 296 3.33 8.08 6.75
CA SER A 296 4.09 6.83 6.77
C SER A 296 4.32 6.32 8.21
N PRO A 297 4.67 5.04 8.40
CA PRO A 297 5.04 4.50 9.71
C PRO A 297 6.20 5.26 10.37
N GLU A 298 7.18 5.69 9.57
CA GLU A 298 8.35 6.46 10.04
C GLU A 298 7.95 7.82 10.61
N ASP A 299 6.99 8.50 9.98
CA ASP A 299 6.51 9.80 10.44
C ASP A 299 5.72 9.67 11.75
N ILE A 300 4.88 8.64 11.89
CA ILE A 300 4.17 8.34 13.14
C ILE A 300 5.18 8.09 14.26
N LEU A 301 6.13 7.18 14.03
CA LEU A 301 7.11 6.79 15.03
C LEU A 301 8.06 7.95 15.39
N SER A 302 8.43 8.79 14.42
CA SER A 302 9.23 9.98 14.68
C SER A 302 8.50 10.98 15.58
N PHE A 303 7.18 11.16 15.39
CA PHE A 303 6.37 12.01 16.26
C PHE A 303 6.28 11.45 17.69
N ASP A 304 6.15 10.12 17.81
CA ASP A 304 6.15 9.41 19.09
C ASP A 304 7.48 9.56 19.84
N LEU A 305 8.60 9.35 19.17
CA LEU A 305 9.92 9.45 19.77
C LEU A 305 10.31 10.91 20.09
N LEU A 306 9.93 11.87 19.25
CA LEU A 306 10.15 13.29 19.53
C LEU A 306 9.43 13.75 20.80
N THR A 307 8.22 13.23 21.03
CA THR A 307 7.47 13.50 22.27
C THR A 307 8.26 13.05 23.50
N ILE A 308 8.86 11.85 23.44
CA ILE A 308 9.72 11.32 24.51
C ILE A 308 10.99 12.15 24.65
N ASP A 309 11.62 12.55 23.54
CA ASP A 309 12.85 13.35 23.57
C ASP A 309 12.61 14.76 24.16
N LYS A 310 11.47 15.40 23.87
CA LYS A 310 11.07 16.67 24.51
C LYS A 310 10.96 16.53 26.02
N CYS A 311 10.33 15.45 26.51
CA CYS A 311 10.30 15.15 27.93
C CYS A 311 11.70 14.93 28.52
N ARG A 312 12.59 14.24 27.80
CA ARG A 312 13.98 14.00 28.22
C ARG A 312 14.81 15.29 28.29
N ARG A 313 14.53 16.27 27.44
CA ARG A 313 15.15 17.61 27.45
C ARG A 313 14.55 18.57 28.50
N ASN A 314 13.64 18.09 29.35
CA ASN A 314 12.86 18.88 30.31
C ASN A 314 11.91 19.92 29.66
N GLU A 315 11.55 19.74 28.39
CA GLU A 315 10.56 20.57 27.67
C GLU A 315 9.15 20.01 27.86
N PHE A 316 8.72 19.89 29.12
CA PHE A 316 7.49 19.17 29.49
C PHE A 316 6.21 19.76 28.90
N ASN A 317 6.15 21.09 28.73
CA ASN A 317 4.99 21.75 28.12
C ASN A 317 4.76 21.28 26.69
N VAL A 318 5.83 21.26 25.87
CA VAL A 318 5.79 20.79 24.48
C VAL A 318 5.46 19.31 24.44
N GLY A 319 6.13 18.50 25.26
CA GLY A 319 5.86 17.06 25.37
C GLY A 319 4.40 16.77 25.74
N HIS A 320 3.82 17.54 26.67
CA HIS A 320 2.42 17.41 27.06
C HIS A 320 1.46 17.76 25.91
N CYS A 321 1.72 18.84 25.17
CA CYS A 321 0.94 19.19 23.97
C CYS A 321 1.00 18.08 22.92
N MET A 322 2.19 17.53 22.64
CA MET A 322 2.36 16.44 21.66
C MET A 322 1.62 15.17 22.10
N LEU A 323 1.74 14.80 23.38
CA LEU A 323 1.04 13.65 23.95
C LEU A 323 -0.49 13.82 23.87
N THR A 324 -0.98 15.05 24.02
CA THR A 324 -2.42 15.36 23.85
C THR A 324 -2.88 15.08 22.42
N VAL A 325 -2.08 15.48 21.42
CA VAL A 325 -2.37 15.18 20.00
C VAL A 325 -2.37 13.67 19.75
N GLN A 326 -1.39 12.93 20.27
CA GLN A 326 -1.31 11.47 20.12
C GLN A 326 -2.51 10.76 20.74
N ARG A 327 -2.90 11.15 21.96
CA ARG A 327 -4.08 10.58 22.63
C ARG A 327 -5.34 10.85 21.83
N TRP A 328 -5.48 12.06 21.31
CA TRP A 328 -6.62 12.41 20.47
C TRP A 328 -6.65 11.58 19.18
N LEU A 329 -5.51 11.41 18.49
CA LEU A 329 -5.43 10.54 17.31
C LEU A 329 -5.78 9.09 17.65
N LYS A 330 -5.36 8.55 18.80
CA LYS A 330 -5.76 7.20 19.22
C LYS A 330 -7.27 7.03 19.43
N SER A 331 -7.98 8.12 19.78
CA SER A 331 -9.43 8.09 20.01
C SER A 331 -10.25 8.33 18.74
N PHE A 332 -9.76 9.17 17.82
CA PHE A 332 -10.54 9.61 16.66
C PHE A 332 -9.99 9.12 15.33
N ALA A 333 -8.72 8.71 15.23
CA ALA A 333 -8.16 8.25 13.97
C ALA A 333 -8.61 6.82 13.66
N ARG A 334 -9.04 6.59 12.42
CA ARG A 334 -9.25 5.26 11.87
C ARG A 334 -8.17 4.97 10.84
N ASP A 335 -7.29 4.03 11.19
CA ASP A 335 -6.12 3.70 10.37
C ASP A 335 -6.50 2.74 9.23
N VAL A 336 -6.05 3.04 8.02
CA VAL A 336 -6.12 2.15 6.85
C VAL A 336 -4.70 1.97 6.34
N LEU A 337 -4.21 0.72 6.34
CA LEU A 337 -2.85 0.38 5.96
C LEU A 337 -2.86 -0.16 4.53
N ASP A 338 -2.08 0.44 3.65
CA ASP A 338 -1.84 -0.06 2.29
C ASP A 338 -0.52 -0.86 2.26
N GLU A 339 -0.53 -2.06 1.69
CA GLU A 339 0.58 -3.04 1.77
C GLU A 339 0.98 -3.34 3.23
N SER A 340 -0.02 -3.79 4.02
CA SER A 340 0.12 -4.06 5.46
C SER A 340 1.16 -5.13 5.80
N ASP A 341 1.39 -6.07 4.90
CA ASP A 341 2.42 -7.12 5.03
C ASP A 341 3.84 -6.52 5.06
N GLU A 342 4.12 -5.55 4.19
CA GLU A 342 5.37 -4.81 4.19
C GLU A 342 5.44 -3.82 5.36
N ILE A 343 4.38 -3.05 5.63
CA ILE A 343 4.35 -2.07 6.73
C ILE A 343 4.61 -2.72 8.09
N LEU A 344 4.04 -3.91 8.32
CA LEU A 344 4.13 -4.63 9.59
C LEU A 344 5.27 -5.67 9.61
N HIS A 345 6.11 -5.70 8.58
CA HIS A 345 7.19 -6.66 8.47
C HIS A 345 8.22 -6.48 9.60
N VAL A 346 8.73 -7.56 10.19
CA VAL A 346 9.71 -7.50 11.31
C VAL A 346 11.03 -6.80 10.96
N LYS A 347 11.39 -6.78 9.67
CA LYS A 347 12.56 -6.04 9.14
C LYS A 347 12.34 -4.53 9.11
N TYR A 348 11.09 -4.05 9.18
CA TYR A 348 10.74 -2.63 9.31
C TYR A 348 11.01 -2.12 10.74
N GLN A 349 12.09 -2.57 11.38
CA GLN A 349 12.54 -2.06 12.66
C GLN A 349 13.35 -0.80 12.44
N LEU A 350 12.72 0.34 12.71
CA LEU A 350 13.40 1.64 12.69
C LEU A 350 14.22 1.80 13.97
N VAL A 351 15.55 1.64 13.86
CA VAL A 351 16.49 1.86 14.96
C VAL A 351 16.96 3.31 14.95
N TYR A 352 16.62 4.04 16.01
CA TYR A 352 16.91 5.47 16.14
C TYR A 352 18.03 5.74 17.15
N THR A 353 19.17 6.23 16.67
CA THR A 353 20.33 6.60 17.53
C THR A 353 20.07 7.90 18.29
N VAL A 354 20.41 7.99 19.57
CA VAL A 354 20.22 9.22 20.37
C VAL A 354 21.59 9.83 20.68
N GLY A 355 21.73 11.15 20.52
CA GLY A 355 22.95 11.89 20.84
C GLY A 355 23.62 12.52 19.61
N ASN A 356 24.79 13.11 19.81
CA ASN A 356 25.56 13.74 18.74
C ASN A 356 26.14 12.67 17.82
N GLN A 357 26.20 12.97 16.51
CA GLN A 357 26.90 12.12 15.55
C GLN A 357 28.34 11.88 16.03
N GLN A 358 28.65 10.63 16.33
CA GLN A 358 30.01 10.20 16.68
C GLN A 358 30.66 9.56 15.45
N ASN A 359 31.98 9.52 15.45
CA ASN A 359 32.69 8.65 14.54
C ASN A 359 32.30 7.20 14.85
N VAL A 360 32.03 6.42 13.81
CA VAL A 360 31.77 4.99 13.95
C VAL A 360 33.01 4.33 14.55
N ASP A 361 32.87 3.51 15.59
CA ASP A 361 34.00 2.83 16.23
C ASP A 361 34.85 2.07 15.20
N GLY A 362 36.15 2.32 15.18
CA GLY A 362 37.08 1.75 14.19
C GLY A 362 37.14 2.50 12.86
N GLY A 363 36.24 3.44 12.57
CA GLY A 363 36.31 4.37 11.43
C GLY A 363 36.70 3.68 10.12
N ALA A 364 37.80 4.16 9.51
CA ALA A 364 38.30 3.60 8.25
C ALA A 364 38.81 2.16 8.34
N GLU A 365 39.22 1.73 9.53
CA GLU A 365 39.67 0.36 9.74
C GLU A 365 38.56 -0.66 9.48
N ARG A 366 37.28 -0.30 9.65
CA ARG A 366 36.15 -1.21 9.37
C ARG A 366 36.15 -1.72 7.92
N TRP A 367 36.41 -0.84 6.95
CA TRP A 367 36.47 -1.24 5.54
C TRP A 367 37.87 -1.66 5.11
N ASN A 368 38.93 -1.08 5.70
CA ASN A 368 40.31 -1.48 5.41
C ASN A 368 40.59 -2.93 5.85
N ILE A 369 40.14 -3.35 7.03
CA ILE A 369 40.35 -4.70 7.56
C ILE A 369 39.73 -5.74 6.64
N ILE A 370 38.50 -5.53 6.14
CA ILE A 370 37.84 -6.45 5.21
C ILE A 370 38.68 -6.62 3.93
N GLN A 371 39.21 -5.52 3.38
CA GLN A 371 40.06 -5.56 2.19
C GLN A 371 41.39 -6.30 2.45
N ILE A 372 42.02 -6.08 3.60
CA ILE A 372 43.25 -6.77 4.01
C ILE A 372 43.00 -8.27 4.15
N ILE A 373 41.91 -8.66 4.84
CA ILE A 373 41.55 -10.07 5.02
C ILE A 373 41.30 -10.73 3.66
N LEU A 374 40.51 -10.11 2.77
CA LEU A 374 40.28 -10.64 1.44
C LEU A 374 41.59 -10.77 0.64
N HIS A 375 42.49 -9.80 0.75
CA HIS A 375 43.80 -9.89 0.10
C HIS A 375 44.62 -11.09 0.62
N LEU A 376 44.66 -11.30 1.93
CA LEU A 376 45.33 -12.44 2.56
C LEU A 376 44.69 -13.77 2.17
N VAL A 377 43.36 -13.84 2.14
CA VAL A 377 42.63 -15.03 1.66
C VAL A 377 43.02 -15.33 0.22
N LYS A 378 43.03 -14.32 -0.66
CA LYS A 378 43.45 -14.48 -2.06
C LYS A 378 44.89 -14.97 -2.19
N LYS A 379 45.81 -14.45 -1.36
CA LYS A 379 47.22 -14.87 -1.32
C LYS A 379 47.36 -16.36 -0.95
N HIS A 380 46.60 -16.82 0.04
CA HIS A 380 46.69 -18.19 0.58
C HIS A 380 45.75 -19.20 -0.08
N ALA A 381 44.78 -18.75 -0.86
CA ALA A 381 43.80 -19.62 -1.53
C ALA A 381 44.46 -20.68 -2.42
N ILE A 382 45.54 -20.32 -3.13
CA ILE A 382 46.28 -21.24 -4.01
C ILE A 382 46.98 -22.35 -3.22
N SER A 383 47.60 -21.99 -2.09
CA SER A 383 48.26 -22.99 -1.23
C SER A 383 47.26 -23.93 -0.57
N ILE A 384 46.10 -23.40 -0.14
CA ILE A 384 45.02 -24.19 0.45
C ILE A 384 44.39 -25.11 -0.59
N SER A 385 44.13 -24.63 -1.80
CA SER A 385 43.54 -25.47 -2.86
C SER A 385 44.46 -26.63 -3.22
N LYS A 386 45.78 -26.39 -3.36
CA LYS A 386 46.77 -27.44 -3.63
C LYS A 386 46.86 -28.50 -2.53
N ARG A 387 46.65 -28.09 -1.27
CA ARG A 387 46.72 -28.98 -0.11
C ARG A 387 45.44 -29.82 0.06
N PHE A 388 44.30 -29.30 -0.40
CA PHE A 388 42.98 -29.92 -0.25
C PHE A 388 42.22 -29.95 -1.58
N ASN A 389 42.81 -30.59 -2.61
CA ASN A 389 42.28 -30.60 -3.99
C ASN A 389 40.83 -31.07 -4.12
N GLU A 390 40.37 -31.98 -3.25
CA GLU A 390 39.02 -32.56 -3.29
C GLU A 390 38.00 -31.78 -2.45
N GLN A 391 38.46 -30.94 -1.52
CA GLN A 391 37.60 -30.23 -0.56
C GLN A 391 37.55 -28.71 -0.80
N VAL A 392 38.27 -28.23 -1.81
CA VAL A 392 38.41 -26.81 -2.13
C VAL A 392 38.27 -26.63 -3.64
N CYS A 393 37.24 -25.89 -4.05
CA CYS A 393 37.12 -25.45 -5.43
C CYS A 393 37.83 -24.11 -5.59
N TYR A 394 38.86 -24.08 -6.42
CA TYR A 394 39.59 -22.86 -6.76
C TYR A 394 39.67 -22.71 -8.27
N LYS A 395 39.19 -21.59 -8.81
CA LYS A 395 39.38 -21.23 -10.22
C LYS A 395 40.24 -19.98 -10.33
N PHE A 396 41.21 -20.04 -11.25
CA PHE A 396 42.09 -18.91 -11.52
C PHE A 396 41.28 -17.72 -12.04
N PRO A 397 41.46 -16.52 -11.47
CA PRO A 397 40.77 -15.35 -11.93
C PRO A 397 41.30 -14.94 -13.32
N PRO A 398 40.45 -14.43 -14.22
CA PRO A 398 40.85 -14.02 -15.57
C PRO A 398 41.77 -12.79 -15.58
N ARG A 399 41.82 -12.02 -14.48
CA ARG A 399 42.69 -10.85 -14.31
C ARG A 399 43.35 -10.87 -12.93
N LYS A 400 44.58 -10.37 -12.83
CA LYS A 400 45.33 -10.27 -11.57
C LYS A 400 44.60 -9.45 -10.49
N SER A 401 43.77 -8.48 -10.88
CA SER A 401 42.98 -7.65 -9.96
C SER A 401 41.70 -8.32 -9.45
N ALA A 402 41.20 -9.37 -10.12
CA ALA A 402 39.96 -10.04 -9.70
C ALA A 402 40.19 -10.98 -8.51
N PHE A 403 39.17 -11.14 -7.67
CA PHE A 403 39.17 -12.14 -6.60
C PHE A 403 38.89 -13.53 -7.21
N PRO A 404 39.62 -14.59 -6.80
CA PRO A 404 39.41 -15.94 -7.34
C PRO A 404 38.05 -16.50 -6.96
N GLU A 405 37.49 -17.37 -7.81
CA GLU A 405 36.36 -18.21 -7.38
C GLU A 405 36.93 -19.25 -6.42
N PHE A 406 36.62 -19.11 -5.13
CA PHE A 406 37.17 -19.91 -4.06
C PHE A 406 36.06 -20.38 -3.14
N ARG A 407 35.86 -21.70 -3.07
CA ARG A 407 34.81 -22.33 -2.24
C ARG A 407 35.41 -23.44 -1.40
N LEU A 408 35.18 -23.35 -0.10
CA LEU A 408 35.54 -24.37 0.89
C LEU A 408 34.34 -25.31 1.07
N GLN A 409 34.56 -26.62 0.96
CA GLN A 409 33.48 -27.62 1.07
C GLN A 409 33.45 -28.33 2.43
N SER A 410 34.50 -28.15 3.24
CA SER A 410 34.65 -28.77 4.56
C SER A 410 35.28 -27.80 5.56
N GLN A 411 35.19 -28.15 6.85
CA GLN A 411 35.66 -27.28 7.94
C GLN A 411 37.18 -27.28 8.12
N GLN A 412 37.86 -28.38 7.77
CA GLN A 412 39.32 -28.50 7.92
C GLN A 412 40.14 -27.46 7.11
N PRO A 413 39.91 -27.23 5.80
CA PRO A 413 40.60 -26.18 5.04
C PRO A 413 40.19 -24.77 5.47
N TYR A 414 38.98 -24.60 6.03
CA TYR A 414 38.54 -23.33 6.63
C TYR A 414 39.34 -22.97 7.87
N SER A 415 39.43 -23.87 8.86
CA SER A 415 40.19 -23.62 10.09
C SER A 415 41.65 -23.31 9.80
N LEU A 416 42.28 -24.07 8.89
CA LEU A 416 43.68 -23.81 8.50
C LEU A 416 43.83 -22.46 7.78
N LEU A 417 42.89 -22.08 6.92
CA LEU A 417 42.92 -20.77 6.27
C LEU A 417 42.81 -19.63 7.29
N CYS A 418 41.90 -19.74 8.26
CA CYS A 418 41.75 -18.77 9.35
C CYS A 418 43.06 -18.63 10.15
N GLU A 419 43.69 -19.74 10.52
CA GLU A 419 44.99 -19.74 11.19
C GLU A 419 46.07 -19.03 10.39
N ILE A 420 46.20 -19.34 9.10
CA ILE A 420 47.25 -18.75 8.24
C ILE A 420 46.99 -17.26 8.03
N VAL A 421 45.74 -16.85 7.81
CA VAL A 421 45.37 -15.44 7.63
C VAL A 421 45.61 -14.64 8.91
N ALA A 422 45.22 -15.18 10.07
CA ALA A 422 45.45 -14.52 11.37
C ALA A 422 46.95 -14.37 11.67
N ASN A 423 47.75 -15.41 11.43
CA ASN A 423 49.20 -15.35 11.60
C ASN A 423 49.84 -14.31 10.66
N ASP A 424 49.52 -14.34 9.36
CA ASP A 424 50.09 -13.40 8.38
C ASP A 424 49.72 -11.95 8.72
N TRP A 425 48.50 -11.71 9.19
CA TRP A 425 48.09 -10.38 9.66
C TRP A 425 48.83 -9.94 10.93
N LEU A 426 48.98 -10.83 11.92
CA LEU A 426 49.72 -10.54 13.15
C LEU A 426 51.21 -10.33 12.91
N ASP A 427 51.79 -11.00 11.92
CA ASP A 427 53.20 -10.87 11.55
C ASP A 427 53.52 -9.57 10.81
N GLN A 428 52.52 -8.97 10.16
CA GLN A 428 52.63 -7.62 9.60
C GLN A 428 52.60 -6.52 10.67
N LYS A 429 52.38 -6.87 11.94
CA LYS A 429 52.29 -5.93 13.07
C LYS A 429 53.36 -6.25 14.13
N SER A 430 53.85 -5.19 14.78
CA SER A 430 54.88 -5.30 15.82
C SER A 430 54.27 -5.59 17.19
N TYR A 431 53.75 -6.80 17.39
CA TYR A 431 53.26 -7.28 18.70
C TYR A 431 54.32 -8.11 19.43
N ARG A 432 54.31 -8.12 20.77
CA ARG A 432 55.14 -9.03 21.57
C ARG A 432 54.67 -10.48 21.36
N TYR A 433 55.59 -11.42 21.53
CA TYR A 433 55.31 -12.84 21.31
C TYR A 433 54.17 -13.39 22.17
N GLU A 434 54.06 -12.93 23.42
CA GLU A 434 52.98 -13.30 24.35
C GLU A 434 51.62 -12.73 23.90
N ASP A 435 51.59 -11.46 23.48
CA ASP A 435 50.38 -10.82 22.97
C ASP A 435 49.87 -11.49 21.69
N LYS A 436 50.79 -11.88 20.79
CA LYS A 436 50.44 -12.61 19.56
C LYS A 436 49.71 -13.92 19.85
N LYS A 437 50.16 -14.67 20.86
CA LYS A 437 49.51 -15.93 21.25
C LYS A 437 48.10 -15.71 21.78
N ILE A 438 47.89 -14.67 22.58
CA ILE A 438 46.59 -14.32 23.17
C ILE A 438 45.62 -13.82 22.09
N ILE A 439 46.09 -12.97 21.17
CA ILE A 439 45.25 -12.46 20.08
C ILE A 439 44.87 -13.60 19.12
N LEU A 440 45.83 -14.47 18.80
CA LEU A 440 45.58 -15.62 17.93
C LEU A 440 44.61 -16.62 18.57
N SER A 441 44.75 -16.90 19.87
CA SER A 441 43.76 -17.72 20.57
C SER A 441 42.39 -17.06 20.53
N PHE A 442 42.29 -15.76 20.82
CA PHE A 442 41.02 -15.02 20.76
C PHE A 442 40.35 -15.13 19.37
N ILE A 443 41.08 -14.83 18.28
CA ILE A 443 40.54 -14.87 16.90
C ILE A 443 40.07 -16.27 16.50
N LEU A 444 40.78 -17.32 16.92
CA LEU A 444 40.50 -18.70 16.47
C LEU A 444 39.54 -19.46 17.38
N THR A 445 39.36 -19.02 18.63
CA THR A 445 38.53 -19.71 19.64
C THR A 445 37.17 -19.06 19.88
N THR A 446 36.76 -18.04 19.12
CA THR A 446 35.46 -17.38 19.26
C THR A 446 34.28 -18.30 18.91
N ASN A 447 33.96 -19.21 19.84
CA ASN A 447 32.59 -19.58 20.23
C ASN A 447 32.10 -18.72 21.42
N SER A 448 32.95 -17.84 21.97
CA SER A 448 32.55 -16.89 23.01
C SER A 448 31.90 -15.65 22.39
N SER A 449 30.64 -15.41 22.74
CA SER A 449 29.97 -14.15 22.51
C SER A 449 30.75 -13.00 23.15
N ILE A 450 30.71 -11.82 22.53
CA ILE A 450 31.35 -10.57 22.95
C ILE A 450 30.86 -10.06 24.34
N GLU A 451 29.95 -10.78 25.00
CA GLU A 451 29.35 -10.40 26.29
C GLU A 451 30.14 -10.82 27.54
N GLN A 452 31.32 -11.44 27.41
CA GLN A 452 32.14 -11.88 28.56
C GLN A 452 33.49 -11.14 28.73
N LEU A 453 33.67 -10.00 28.07
CA LEU A 453 34.73 -9.02 28.35
C LEU A 453 34.08 -7.72 28.84
#